data_AF-A0AAU0YQP3-F1
#
_entry.id   AF-A0AAU0YQP3-F1
#
_cell.length_a   1.000
_cell.length_b   1.000
_cell.length_c   1.000
_cell.angle_alpha   90.00
_cell.angle_beta   90.00
_cell.angle_gamma   90.00
#
_symmetry.space_group_name_H-M   'P 1'
#
loop_
_entity.id
_entity.type
_entity.pdbx_description
1 polymer ?
#
loop_
_entity_poly.entity_id
_entity_poly.type
_entity_poly.pdbx_seq_one_letter_code
_entity_poly.pdbx_strand_id
1 'polypeptide(L)'
;MADAQWTGPRGADLGEWLPVLDLVEPPRQRRLTVLVRLLLLIPHFIVLFFLHIAAFFTVIVGWFAALVLGRLPEPVFRFLAGYLGYQMRVSASAMLLIDRYPPFTLTPPPDYPVQIEVRPTELNRLAVFFRLFLMIPAAVVQGLASSGWWALSFIWWLITLVLGRMPRPLFEASAATLRYSMRFSAYFMMLTPAYPKGFFGDDALSVPEQQTRSATRPLVMSGAGKALLTLFLIIGVATDITTSATTTWTSDTTDNW
;
A
#
# COMPACT_ATOMS: atom_id res chain seq x y z
N MET A 1 50.28 -2.69 3.03
CA MET A 1 49.09 -2.32 3.82
C MET A 1 47.94 -2.26 2.84
N ALA A 2 47.12 -3.31 2.81
CA ALA A 2 46.00 -3.43 1.90
C ALA A 2 44.78 -2.81 2.58
N ASP A 3 44.29 -1.70 2.06
CA ASP A 3 43.05 -1.09 2.51
C ASP A 3 41.90 -2.01 2.13
N ALA A 4 41.40 -2.75 3.13
CA ALA A 4 40.17 -3.49 3.04
C ALA A 4 39.01 -2.49 2.89
N GLN A 5 38.77 -2.04 1.66
CA GLN A 5 37.59 -1.29 1.29
C GLN A 5 36.39 -2.22 1.44
N TRP A 6 35.79 -2.23 2.62
CA TRP A 6 34.57 -2.95 2.93
C TRP A 6 33.44 -2.35 2.07
N THR A 7 33.24 -2.89 0.88
CA THR A 7 32.02 -2.64 0.10
C THR A 7 30.92 -3.43 0.79
N GLY A 8 30.15 -2.75 1.65
CA GLY A 8 28.96 -3.35 2.26
C GLY A 8 27.99 -3.93 1.21
N PRO A 9 26.97 -4.68 1.63
CA PRO A 9 26.01 -5.29 0.73
C PRO A 9 25.52 -4.24 -0.26
N ARG A 10 25.92 -4.40 -1.54
CA ARG A 10 25.41 -3.57 -2.62
C ARG A 10 23.94 -3.92 -2.69
N GLY A 11 23.05 -3.02 -2.21
CA GLY A 11 21.62 -3.23 -1.96
C GLY A 11 20.74 -3.62 -3.16
N ALA A 12 21.32 -4.21 -4.19
CA ALA A 12 20.72 -5.17 -5.09
C ALA A 12 21.19 -6.59 -4.68
N ASP A 13 20.87 -7.01 -3.45
CA ASP A 13 21.04 -8.40 -3.01
C ASP A 13 20.14 -9.31 -3.87
N LEU A 14 20.72 -9.76 -4.99
CA LEU A 14 20.55 -11.05 -5.66
C LEU A 14 19.27 -11.83 -5.34
N GLY A 15 18.16 -11.52 -6.04
CA GLY A 15 17.07 -12.48 -6.29
C GLY A 15 15.69 -12.18 -5.71
N GLU A 16 15.53 -11.21 -4.81
CA GLU A 16 14.22 -10.92 -4.19
C GLU A 16 13.48 -9.79 -4.93
N TRP A 17 12.56 -10.15 -5.82
CA TRP A 17 11.76 -9.19 -6.58
C TRP A 17 10.60 -8.63 -5.72
N LEU A 18 10.61 -7.32 -5.49
CA LEU A 18 9.56 -6.60 -4.76
C LEU A 18 8.47 -6.10 -5.72
N PRO A 19 7.18 -6.18 -5.34
CA PRO A 19 6.12 -5.54 -6.10
C PRO A 19 6.37 -4.03 -6.24
N VAL A 20 6.24 -3.56 -7.48
CA VAL A 20 6.42 -2.15 -7.85
C VAL A 20 5.05 -1.52 -8.07
N LEU A 21 4.83 -0.38 -7.43
CA LEU A 21 3.69 0.49 -7.67
C LEU A 21 4.20 1.68 -8.47
N ASP A 22 3.73 1.84 -9.69
CA ASP A 22 4.05 2.99 -10.52
C ASP A 22 2.91 4.00 -10.44
N LEU A 23 3.23 5.20 -9.94
CA LEU A 23 2.35 6.36 -9.82
C LEU A 23 2.91 7.54 -10.62
N VAL A 24 2.08 8.22 -11.41
CA VAL A 24 2.45 9.48 -12.06
C VAL A 24 1.89 10.64 -11.23
N GLU A 25 2.75 11.59 -10.84
CA GLU A 25 2.32 12.77 -10.05
C GLU A 25 1.41 13.68 -10.89
N PRO A 26 0.22 14.05 -10.38
CA PRO A 26 -0.70 14.92 -11.10
C PRO A 26 -0.18 16.36 -11.13
N PRO A 27 -0.12 17.02 -12.31
CA PRO A 27 0.44 18.36 -12.42
C PRO A 27 -0.44 19.45 -11.79
N ARG A 28 -1.77 19.30 -11.76
CA ARG A 28 -2.71 20.26 -11.14
C ARG A 28 -4.14 19.70 -11.05
N GLN A 29 -4.70 19.64 -9.84
CA GLN A 29 -6.07 19.15 -9.63
C GLN A 29 -7.10 20.29 -9.67
N ARG A 30 -8.30 20.03 -10.18
CA ARG A 30 -9.42 20.98 -10.10
C ARG A 30 -10.14 20.82 -8.76
N ARG A 31 -10.31 21.92 -8.01
CA ARG A 31 -10.90 21.96 -6.65
C ARG A 31 -12.29 21.32 -6.57
N LEU A 32 -13.13 21.55 -7.59
CA LEU A 32 -14.47 20.94 -7.67
C LEU A 32 -14.41 19.43 -7.89
N THR A 33 -13.41 18.94 -8.63
CA THR A 33 -13.19 17.52 -8.83
C THR A 33 -12.78 16.86 -7.51
N VAL A 34 -11.99 17.52 -6.65
CA VAL A 34 -11.63 16.99 -5.32
C VAL A 34 -12.86 16.80 -4.43
N LEU A 35 -13.77 17.79 -4.40
CA LEU A 35 -15.01 17.73 -3.61
C LEU A 35 -15.95 16.61 -4.09
N VAL A 36 -16.24 16.59 -5.40
CA VAL A 36 -17.21 15.64 -5.97
C VAL A 36 -16.63 14.23 -6.09
N ARG A 37 -15.30 14.07 -6.07
CA ARG A 37 -14.66 12.77 -6.23
C ARG A 37 -15.00 11.79 -5.12
N LEU A 38 -15.12 12.22 -3.86
CA LEU A 38 -15.51 11.32 -2.78
C LEU A 38 -16.90 10.72 -3.02
N LEU A 39 -17.83 11.53 -3.54
CA LEU A 39 -19.17 11.09 -3.94
C LEU A 39 -19.12 10.16 -5.17
N LEU A 40 -18.30 10.48 -6.18
CA LEU A 40 -18.12 9.65 -7.38
C LEU A 40 -17.47 8.29 -7.11
N LEU A 41 -16.77 8.14 -5.99
CA LEU A 41 -16.15 6.89 -5.55
C LEU A 41 -17.12 5.96 -4.82
N ILE A 42 -18.32 6.41 -4.44
CA ILE A 42 -19.32 5.56 -3.76
C ILE A 42 -19.60 4.26 -4.55
N PRO A 43 -19.84 4.29 -5.88
CA PRO A 43 -20.02 3.07 -6.65
C PRO A 43 -18.77 2.17 -6.64
N HIS A 44 -17.56 2.74 -6.60
CA HIS A 44 -16.32 1.97 -6.48
C HIS A 44 -16.22 1.24 -5.16
N PHE A 45 -16.66 1.86 -4.05
CA PHE A 45 -16.68 1.20 -2.75
C PHE A 45 -17.65 0.02 -2.71
N ILE A 46 -18.81 0.13 -3.38
CA ILE A 46 -19.75 -0.98 -3.52
C ILE A 46 -19.11 -2.14 -4.30
N VAL A 47 -18.48 -1.85 -5.44
CA VAL A 47 -17.79 -2.88 -6.24
C VAL A 47 -16.63 -3.50 -5.46
N LEU A 48 -15.85 -2.68 -4.74
CA LEU A 48 -14.78 -3.16 -3.88
C LEU A 48 -15.29 -4.07 -2.77
N PHE A 49 -16.44 -3.77 -2.17
CA PHE A 49 -17.04 -4.60 -1.14
C PHE A 49 -17.31 -6.02 -1.65
N PHE A 50 -17.97 -6.17 -2.80
CA PHE A 50 -18.21 -7.49 -3.39
C PHE A 50 -16.92 -8.18 -3.83
N LEU A 51 -16.00 -7.43 -4.44
CA LEU A 51 -14.68 -7.96 -4.81
C LEU A 51 -13.87 -8.42 -3.60
N HIS A 52 -14.00 -7.74 -2.46
CA HIS A 52 -13.33 -8.08 -1.22
C HIS A 52 -13.83 -9.41 -0.67
N ILE A 53 -15.14 -9.64 -0.71
CA ILE A 53 -15.74 -10.94 -0.35
C ILE A 53 -15.18 -12.06 -1.26
N ALA A 54 -15.16 -11.85 -2.57
CA ALA A 54 -14.59 -12.81 -3.51
C ALA A 54 -13.08 -13.05 -3.26
N ALA A 55 -12.32 -11.99 -2.97
CA ALA A 55 -10.90 -12.06 -2.64
C ALA A 55 -10.65 -12.82 -1.35
N PHE A 56 -11.47 -12.65 -0.32
CA PHE A 56 -11.37 -13.38 0.94
C PHE A 56 -11.39 -14.90 0.72
N PHE A 57 -12.41 -15.41 0.02
CA PHE A 57 -12.48 -16.84 -0.31
C PHE A 57 -11.35 -17.30 -1.24
N THR A 58 -10.96 -16.45 -2.19
CA THR A 58 -9.87 -16.76 -3.13
C THR A 58 -8.51 -16.86 -2.43
N VAL A 59 -8.25 -16.02 -1.43
CA VAL A 59 -7.05 -16.10 -0.60
C VAL A 59 -7.02 -17.39 0.21
N ILE A 60 -8.15 -17.81 0.79
CA ILE A 60 -8.23 -19.08 1.53
C ILE A 60 -7.88 -20.25 0.60
N VAL A 61 -8.52 -20.33 -0.56
CA VAL A 61 -8.23 -21.36 -1.58
C VAL A 61 -6.77 -21.27 -2.03
N GLY A 62 -6.27 -20.06 -2.27
CA GLY A 62 -4.89 -19.80 -2.65
C GLY A 62 -3.88 -20.23 -1.59
N TRP A 63 -4.22 -20.12 -0.30
CA TRP A 63 -3.35 -20.52 0.81
C TRP A 63 -3.18 -22.04 0.85
N PHE A 64 -4.27 -22.79 0.75
CA PHE A 64 -4.22 -24.25 0.62
C PHE A 64 -3.47 -24.68 -0.65
N ALA A 65 -3.75 -24.04 -1.78
CA ALA A 65 -3.06 -24.33 -3.04
C ALA A 65 -1.56 -24.05 -2.93
N ALA A 66 -1.16 -22.93 -2.30
CA ALA A 66 0.24 -22.58 -2.10
C ALA A 66 0.97 -23.57 -1.18
N LEU A 67 0.32 -24.13 -0.15
CA LEU A 67 0.92 -25.16 0.70
C LEU A 67 1.14 -26.50 -0.04
N VAL A 68 0.20 -26.88 -0.91
CA VAL A 68 0.26 -28.16 -1.63
C VAL A 68 1.16 -28.07 -2.88
N LEU A 69 1.01 -27.01 -3.67
CA LEU A 69 1.74 -26.83 -4.93
C LEU A 69 3.05 -26.05 -4.77
N GLY A 70 3.25 -25.30 -3.68
CA GLY A 70 4.36 -24.36 -3.57
C GLY A 70 4.23 -23.15 -4.51
N ARG A 71 3.05 -22.92 -5.10
CA ARG A 71 2.77 -21.77 -5.97
C ARG A 71 1.27 -21.50 -6.03
N LEU A 72 0.89 -20.29 -6.39
CA LEU A 72 -0.51 -19.95 -6.65
C LEU A 72 -0.95 -20.50 -8.03
N PRO A 73 -2.12 -21.14 -8.14
CA PRO A 73 -2.72 -21.48 -9.43
C PRO A 73 -2.98 -20.22 -10.26
N GLU A 74 -2.79 -20.31 -11.58
CA GLU A 74 -2.93 -19.17 -12.50
C GLU A 74 -4.27 -18.41 -12.37
N PRO A 75 -5.45 -19.07 -12.25
CA PRO A 75 -6.71 -18.33 -12.08
C PRO A 75 -6.78 -17.54 -10.78
N VAL A 76 -6.26 -18.11 -9.70
CA VAL A 76 -6.22 -17.49 -8.36
C VAL A 76 -5.29 -16.29 -8.37
N PHE A 77 -4.08 -16.47 -8.92
CA PHE A 77 -3.09 -15.40 -9.05
C PHE A 77 -3.65 -14.22 -9.85
N ARG A 78 -4.20 -14.48 -11.04
CA ARG A 78 -4.75 -13.44 -11.92
C ARG A 78 -5.90 -12.66 -11.29
N PHE A 79 -6.80 -13.34 -10.58
CA PHE A 79 -7.88 -12.67 -9.86
C PHE A 79 -7.35 -11.78 -8.74
N LEU A 80 -6.46 -12.30 -7.87
CA LEU A 80 -5.90 -11.55 -6.75
C LEU A 80 -5.04 -10.36 -7.22
N ALA A 81 -4.25 -10.53 -8.28
CA ALA A 81 -3.48 -9.45 -8.88
C ALA A 81 -4.40 -8.36 -9.47
N GLY A 82 -5.48 -8.75 -10.16
CA GLY A 82 -6.49 -7.82 -10.67
C GLY A 82 -7.22 -7.07 -9.57
N TYR A 83 -7.61 -7.78 -8.50
CA TYR A 83 -8.20 -7.20 -7.29
C TYR A 83 -7.27 -6.18 -6.64
N LEU A 84 -6.00 -6.55 -6.40
CA LEU A 84 -5.00 -5.66 -5.82
C LEU A 84 -4.81 -4.41 -6.68
N GLY A 85 -4.71 -4.59 -8.01
CA GLY A 85 -4.68 -3.51 -8.99
C GLY A 85 -5.85 -2.54 -8.84
N TYR A 86 -7.06 -3.08 -8.77
CA TYR A 86 -8.28 -2.29 -8.62
C TYR A 86 -8.32 -1.54 -7.29
N GLN A 87 -7.97 -2.21 -6.18
CA GLN A 87 -7.88 -1.60 -4.86
C GLN A 87 -6.88 -0.43 -4.85
N MET A 88 -5.68 -0.58 -5.43
CA MET A 88 -4.69 0.50 -5.47
C MET A 88 -5.14 1.68 -6.31
N ARG A 89 -5.87 1.47 -7.42
CA ARG A 89 -6.45 2.55 -8.23
C ARG A 89 -7.47 3.36 -7.45
N VAL A 90 -8.35 2.67 -6.73
CA VAL A 90 -9.38 3.31 -5.90
C VAL A 90 -8.74 4.06 -4.73
N SER A 91 -7.79 3.45 -4.03
CA SER A 91 -7.06 4.09 -2.93
C SER A 91 -6.25 5.30 -3.41
N ALA A 92 -5.53 5.20 -4.54
CA ALA A 92 -4.81 6.35 -5.10
C ALA A 92 -5.75 7.50 -5.46
N SER A 93 -6.94 7.20 -6.00
CA SER A 93 -7.96 8.21 -6.29
C SER A 93 -8.54 8.83 -5.02
N ALA A 94 -8.82 8.02 -4.00
CA ALA A 94 -9.35 8.47 -2.70
C ALA A 94 -8.33 9.32 -1.92
N MET A 95 -7.05 8.98 -2.00
CA MET A 95 -5.93 9.73 -1.41
C MET A 95 -5.53 10.95 -2.24
N LEU A 96 -6.24 11.24 -3.35
CA LEU A 96 -5.96 12.35 -4.27
C LEU A 96 -4.56 12.28 -4.91
N LEU A 97 -3.96 11.09 -4.98
CA LEU A 97 -2.66 10.87 -5.60
C LEU A 97 -2.71 10.89 -7.13
N ILE A 98 -3.88 10.70 -7.73
CA ILE A 98 -4.08 10.73 -9.18
C ILE A 98 -5.24 11.64 -9.54
N ASP A 99 -5.25 12.21 -10.75
CA ASP A 99 -6.37 13.04 -11.21
C ASP A 99 -7.41 12.33 -12.08
N ARG A 100 -7.15 11.07 -12.44
CA ARG A 100 -7.98 10.28 -13.34
C ARG A 100 -8.96 9.40 -12.58
N TYR A 101 -10.20 9.32 -13.07
CA TYR A 101 -11.22 8.44 -12.48
C TYR A 101 -10.89 6.96 -12.74
N PRO A 102 -10.96 6.08 -11.72
CA PRO A 102 -10.65 4.66 -11.90
C PRO A 102 -11.66 3.94 -12.81
N PRO A 103 -11.20 3.17 -13.82
CA PRO A 103 -12.10 2.34 -14.61
C PRO A 103 -12.63 1.17 -13.77
N PHE A 104 -13.88 0.76 -14.01
CA PHE A 104 -14.51 -0.44 -13.43
C PHE A 104 -14.01 -1.74 -14.09
N THR A 105 -12.69 -1.89 -14.16
CA THR A 105 -12.04 -3.06 -14.77
C THR A 105 -10.95 -3.56 -13.83
N LEU A 106 -10.74 -4.88 -13.77
CA LEU A 106 -9.63 -5.47 -13.01
C LEU A 106 -8.29 -5.23 -13.71
N THR A 107 -8.29 -5.30 -15.04
CA THR A 107 -7.13 -4.98 -15.88
C THR A 107 -7.27 -3.54 -16.41
N PRO A 108 -6.39 -2.61 -16.00
CA PRO A 108 -6.43 -1.24 -16.50
C PRO A 108 -5.82 -1.15 -17.91
N PRO A 109 -6.14 -0.09 -18.67
CA PRO A 109 -5.41 0.25 -19.89
C PRO A 109 -3.91 0.50 -19.59
N PRO A 110 -3.00 0.20 -20.54
CA PRO A 110 -1.55 0.41 -20.36
C PRO A 110 -1.16 1.86 -20.04
N ASP A 111 -1.98 2.85 -20.40
CA ASP A 111 -1.71 4.27 -20.17
C ASP A 111 -2.34 4.81 -18.87
N TYR A 112 -2.81 3.93 -17.98
CA TYR A 112 -3.39 4.36 -16.71
C TYR A 112 -2.28 4.76 -15.72
N PRO A 113 -2.44 5.85 -14.94
CA PRO A 113 -1.36 6.40 -14.09
C PRO A 113 -1.00 5.54 -12.87
N VAL A 114 -1.75 4.48 -12.59
CA VAL A 114 -1.48 3.53 -11.50
C VAL A 114 -1.32 2.15 -12.08
N GLN A 115 -0.09 1.63 -12.03
CA GLN A 115 0.22 0.29 -12.50
C GLN A 115 0.87 -0.50 -11.38
N ILE A 116 0.51 -1.79 -11.32
CA ILE A 116 1.13 -2.74 -10.42
C ILE A 116 1.79 -3.78 -11.30
N GLU A 117 3.10 -3.89 -11.18
CA GLU A 117 3.79 -5.07 -11.66
C GLU A 117 3.66 -6.12 -10.53
N VAL A 118 3.20 -7.33 -10.88
CA VAL A 118 3.22 -8.55 -10.04
C VAL A 118 3.58 -9.72 -10.95
N ARG A 119 4.47 -10.60 -10.51
CA ARG A 119 4.92 -11.76 -11.29
C ARG A 119 4.58 -13.06 -10.56
N PRO A 120 4.08 -14.09 -11.26
CA PRO A 120 3.96 -15.42 -10.68
C PRO A 120 5.36 -15.91 -10.27
N THR A 121 5.49 -16.38 -9.04
CA THR A 121 6.74 -16.86 -8.48
C THR A 121 6.48 -18.06 -7.58
N GLU A 122 7.51 -18.89 -7.37
CA GLU A 122 7.45 -19.99 -6.42
C GLU A 122 7.45 -19.50 -4.97
N LEU A 123 6.67 -20.19 -4.13
CA LEU A 123 6.46 -19.88 -2.73
C LEU A 123 7.03 -21.01 -1.87
N ASN A 124 7.85 -20.65 -0.89
CA ASN A 124 8.29 -21.61 0.11
C ASN A 124 7.08 -21.97 1.01
N ARG A 125 6.72 -23.26 1.06
CA ARG A 125 5.57 -23.79 1.83
C ARG A 125 5.66 -23.44 3.32
N LEU A 126 6.86 -23.55 3.90
CA LEU A 126 7.09 -23.18 5.29
C LEU A 126 6.89 -21.69 5.50
N ALA A 127 7.37 -20.86 4.57
CA ALA A 127 7.15 -19.42 4.62
C ALA A 127 5.67 -19.06 4.48
N VAL A 128 4.89 -19.79 3.68
CA VAL A 128 3.44 -19.63 3.56
C VAL A 128 2.71 -19.99 4.86
N PHE A 129 3.13 -21.07 5.52
CA PHE A 129 2.56 -21.50 6.79
C PHE A 129 2.87 -20.48 7.91
N PHE A 130 4.14 -20.11 8.06
CA PHE A 130 4.58 -19.11 9.05
C PHE A 130 4.28 -17.66 8.62
N ARG A 131 3.68 -17.44 7.45
CA ARG A 131 3.35 -16.11 6.94
C ARG A 131 2.46 -15.33 7.89
N LEU A 132 1.52 -15.99 8.58
CA LEU A 132 0.64 -15.39 9.59
C LEU A 132 1.41 -14.81 10.78
N PHE A 133 2.54 -15.42 11.15
CA PHE A 133 3.40 -14.88 12.19
C PHE A 133 4.33 -13.79 11.65
N LEU A 134 4.94 -14.03 10.48
CA LEU A 134 5.82 -13.07 9.83
C LEU A 134 5.09 -11.77 9.45
N MET A 135 3.79 -11.82 9.15
CA MET A 135 3.05 -10.61 8.81
C MET A 135 2.80 -9.70 10.02
N ILE A 136 2.95 -10.16 11.27
CA ILE A 136 2.59 -9.36 12.45
C ILE A 136 3.34 -8.02 12.49
N PRO A 137 4.69 -7.96 12.37
CA PRO A 137 5.39 -6.68 12.40
C PRO A 137 5.01 -5.79 11.22
N ALA A 138 4.84 -6.36 10.03
CA ALA A 138 4.40 -5.62 8.85
C ALA A 138 2.97 -5.09 8.99
N ALA A 139 2.08 -5.87 9.59
CA ALA A 139 0.69 -5.52 9.84
C ALA A 139 0.59 -4.38 10.87
N VAL A 140 1.47 -4.36 11.89
CA VAL A 140 1.57 -3.24 12.83
C VAL A 140 1.99 -1.97 12.09
N VAL A 141 3.09 -2.00 11.32
CA VAL A 141 3.55 -0.82 10.58
C VAL A 141 2.49 -0.31 9.60
N GLN A 142 1.88 -1.22 8.82
CA GLN A 142 0.82 -0.90 7.89
C GLN A 142 -0.44 -0.36 8.60
N GLY A 143 -0.83 -0.99 9.70
CA GLY A 143 -2.00 -0.61 10.51
C GLY A 143 -1.86 0.80 11.08
N LEU A 144 -0.72 1.09 11.71
CA LEU A 144 -0.40 2.40 12.28
C LEU A 144 -0.30 3.49 11.20
N ALA A 145 0.38 3.20 10.08
CA ALA A 145 0.50 4.16 8.98
C ALA A 145 -0.87 4.47 8.35
N SER A 146 -1.70 3.44 8.17
CA SER A 146 -3.06 3.57 7.63
C SER A 146 -3.98 4.32 8.61
N SER A 147 -3.97 3.98 9.90
CA SER A 147 -4.83 4.64 10.89
C SER A 147 -4.45 6.12 11.06
N GLY A 148 -3.16 6.44 11.11
CA GLY A 148 -2.69 7.83 11.14
C GLY A 148 -3.06 8.63 9.89
N TRP A 149 -2.98 7.99 8.71
CA TRP A 149 -3.46 8.59 7.47
C TRP A 149 -4.96 8.89 7.51
N TRP A 150 -5.77 7.91 7.92
CA TRP A 150 -7.23 8.06 8.02
C TRP A 150 -7.63 9.13 9.03
N ALA A 151 -6.99 9.17 10.21
CA ALA A 151 -7.25 10.18 11.24
C ALA A 151 -7.03 11.61 10.72
N LEU A 152 -6.04 11.79 9.86
CA LEU A 152 -5.72 13.09 9.27
C LEU A 152 -6.37 13.34 7.91
N SER A 153 -7.05 12.35 7.33
CA SER A 153 -7.60 12.41 5.98
C SER A 153 -8.52 13.62 5.76
N PHE A 154 -9.33 13.98 6.75
CA PHE A 154 -10.22 15.15 6.68
C PHE A 154 -9.43 16.47 6.63
N ILE A 155 -8.37 16.59 7.43
CA ILE A 155 -7.48 17.77 7.45
C ILE A 155 -6.76 17.89 6.11
N TRP A 156 -6.25 16.78 5.58
CA TRP A 156 -5.58 16.73 4.29
C TRP A 156 -6.50 17.03 3.11
N TRP A 157 -7.72 16.51 3.17
CA TRP A 157 -8.77 16.82 2.21
C TRP A 157 -9.11 18.32 2.21
N LEU A 158 -9.21 18.95 3.39
CA LEU A 158 -9.43 20.39 3.50
C LEU A 158 -8.23 21.20 2.95
N ILE A 159 -7.00 20.81 3.32
CA ILE A 159 -5.77 21.47 2.83
C ILE A 159 -5.69 21.41 1.31
N THR A 160 -5.94 20.25 0.70
CA THR A 160 -5.91 20.09 -0.76
C THR A 160 -7.01 20.89 -1.45
N LEU A 161 -8.20 20.98 -0.86
CA LEU A 161 -9.30 21.81 -1.35
C LEU A 161 -8.94 23.31 -1.33
N VAL A 162 -8.26 23.79 -0.28
CA VAL A 162 -7.83 25.19 -0.10
C VAL A 162 -6.59 25.55 -0.94
N LEU A 163 -5.62 24.65 -1.08
CA LEU A 163 -4.44 24.88 -1.92
C LEU A 163 -4.73 24.66 -3.41
N GLY A 164 -5.71 23.81 -3.75
CA GLY A 164 -5.95 23.36 -5.13
C GLY A 164 -4.80 22.56 -5.73
N ARG A 165 -3.86 22.11 -4.89
CA ARG A 165 -2.73 21.23 -5.23
C ARG A 165 -2.31 20.45 -3.99
N MET A 166 -1.79 19.24 -4.18
CA MET A 166 -1.25 18.44 -3.09
C MET A 166 0.13 18.97 -2.69
N PRO A 167 0.39 19.29 -1.40
CA PRO A 167 1.74 19.60 -0.94
C PRO A 167 2.68 18.41 -1.19
N ARG A 168 3.91 18.68 -1.66
CA ARG A 168 4.89 17.61 -1.95
C ARG A 168 5.15 16.64 -0.78
N PRO A 169 5.36 17.10 0.47
CA PRO A 169 5.57 16.19 1.59
C PRO A 169 4.36 15.28 1.85
N LEU A 170 3.14 15.79 1.60
CA LEU A 170 1.92 15.02 1.72
C LEU A 170 1.83 13.95 0.64
N PHE A 171 2.12 14.32 -0.62
CA PHE A 171 2.17 13.37 -1.73
C PHE A 171 3.19 12.25 -1.46
N GLU A 172 4.42 12.61 -1.06
CA GLU A 172 5.48 11.64 -0.74
C GLU A 172 5.05 10.66 0.35
N ALA A 173 4.52 11.15 1.48
CA ALA A 173 4.10 10.30 2.59
C ALA A 173 2.89 9.41 2.22
N SER A 174 1.91 9.97 1.50
CA SER A 174 0.74 9.23 1.02
C SER A 174 1.13 8.12 0.05
N ALA A 175 2.04 8.43 -0.88
CA ALA A 175 2.57 7.48 -1.85
C ALA A 175 3.39 6.37 -1.17
N ALA A 176 4.18 6.72 -0.13
CA ALA A 176 4.89 5.75 0.71
C ALA A 176 3.92 4.80 1.42
N THR A 177 2.88 5.34 2.09
CA THR A 177 1.85 4.54 2.76
C THR A 177 1.11 3.64 1.76
N LEU A 178 0.71 4.16 0.60
CA LEU A 178 0.03 3.37 -0.42
C LEU A 178 0.92 2.27 -1.00
N ARG A 179 2.20 2.57 -1.26
CA ARG A 179 3.19 1.59 -1.73
C ARG A 179 3.42 0.48 -0.70
N TYR A 180 3.56 0.83 0.58
CA TYR A 180 3.71 -0.16 1.65
C TYR A 180 2.44 -1.02 1.79
N SER A 181 1.27 -0.40 1.70
CA SER A 181 -0.02 -1.10 1.67
C SER A 181 -0.09 -2.11 0.54
N MET A 182 0.33 -1.71 -0.67
CA MET A 182 0.35 -2.60 -1.83
C MET A 182 1.24 -3.81 -1.58
N ARG A 183 2.47 -3.58 -1.08
CA ARG A 183 3.43 -4.65 -0.76
C ARG A 183 2.92 -5.58 0.32
N PHE A 184 2.33 -5.03 1.39
CA PHE A 184 1.72 -5.81 2.46
C PHE A 184 0.57 -6.66 1.93
N SER A 185 -0.36 -6.08 1.16
CA SER A 185 -1.47 -6.84 0.55
C SER A 185 -0.99 -7.90 -0.43
N ALA A 186 0.04 -7.62 -1.23
CA ALA A 186 0.64 -8.61 -2.13
C ALA A 186 1.28 -9.77 -1.35
N TYR A 187 1.99 -9.48 -0.26
CA TYR A 187 2.54 -10.50 0.62
C TYR A 187 1.44 -11.32 1.31
N PHE A 188 0.43 -10.65 1.85
CA PHE A 188 -0.73 -11.26 2.51
C PHE A 188 -1.50 -12.20 1.58
N MET A 189 -1.73 -11.78 0.33
CA MET A 189 -2.44 -12.57 -0.71
C MET A 189 -1.54 -13.58 -1.42
N MET A 190 -0.30 -13.75 -0.95
CA MET A 190 0.70 -14.65 -1.50
C MET A 190 1.09 -14.39 -2.95
N LEU A 191 0.86 -13.16 -3.44
CA LEU A 191 1.28 -12.71 -4.77
C LEU A 191 2.79 -12.50 -4.90
N THR A 192 3.49 -12.35 -3.78
CA THR A 192 4.96 -12.28 -3.71
C THR A 192 5.48 -13.03 -2.50
N PRO A 193 6.67 -13.67 -2.55
CA PRO A 193 7.38 -14.15 -1.37
C PRO A 193 8.07 -13.02 -0.61
N ALA A 194 8.32 -11.87 -1.26
CA ALA A 194 9.17 -10.83 -0.74
C ALA A 194 8.54 -10.10 0.46
N TYR A 195 9.31 -9.96 1.54
CA TYR A 195 8.81 -9.32 2.76
C TYR A 195 8.62 -7.80 2.52
N PRO A 196 7.52 -7.18 2.99
CA PRO A 196 7.27 -5.76 2.78
C PRO A 196 8.30 -4.89 3.50
N LYS A 197 9.25 -4.35 2.72
CA LYS A 197 10.33 -3.45 3.15
C LYS A 197 10.28 -2.09 2.44
N GLY A 198 11.11 -1.14 2.87
CA GLY A 198 11.26 0.17 2.23
C GLY A 198 10.13 1.15 2.53
N PHE A 199 9.70 1.24 3.80
CA PHE A 199 8.62 2.15 4.21
C PHE A 199 9.00 3.63 4.04
N PHE A 200 10.25 4.02 4.34
CA PHE A 200 10.73 5.40 4.26
C PHE A 200 11.33 5.80 2.90
N GLY A 201 10.92 5.11 1.83
CA GLY A 201 11.42 5.32 0.47
C GLY A 201 12.63 4.47 0.12
N ASP A 202 13.23 4.77 -1.04
CA ASP A 202 14.39 4.11 -1.60
C ASP A 202 15.60 5.04 -1.64
N ASP A 203 16.79 4.47 -1.56
CA ASP A 203 18.02 5.21 -1.79
C ASP A 203 18.12 5.61 -3.26
N ALA A 204 18.42 6.89 -3.54
CA ALA A 204 18.45 7.45 -4.90
C ALA A 204 19.43 6.74 -5.86
N LEU A 205 20.34 5.93 -5.32
CA LEU A 205 21.37 5.18 -6.06
C LEU A 205 20.96 3.72 -6.37
N SER A 206 19.78 3.27 -5.95
CA SER A 206 19.39 1.85 -5.98
C SER A 206 18.71 1.38 -7.28
N VAL A 207 18.44 2.26 -8.25
CA VAL A 207 17.66 1.92 -9.46
C VAL A 207 18.52 2.01 -10.74
N PRO A 208 18.57 0.95 -11.57
CA PRO A 208 19.23 1.00 -12.89
C PRO A 208 18.60 2.08 -13.79
N GLU A 209 19.44 2.86 -14.50
CA GLU A 209 19.06 4.04 -15.30
C GLU A 209 18.00 3.81 -16.41
N GLN A 210 17.63 2.55 -16.69
CA GLN A 210 16.84 2.14 -17.85
C GLN A 210 15.32 2.05 -17.62
N GLN A 211 14.81 2.33 -16.41
CA GLN A 211 13.37 2.28 -16.11
C GLN A 211 12.77 3.69 -16.08
N THR A 212 11.62 3.86 -16.75
CA THR A 212 10.85 5.11 -16.80
C THR A 212 10.60 5.63 -15.38
N ARG A 213 11.16 6.81 -15.03
CA ARG A 213 11.03 7.38 -13.69
C ARG A 213 9.56 7.65 -13.37
N SER A 214 8.97 6.82 -12.51
CA SER A 214 7.67 7.05 -11.88
C SER A 214 7.89 7.71 -10.51
N ALA A 215 6.91 8.45 -9.99
CA ALA A 215 7.01 9.15 -8.71
C ALA A 215 7.28 8.20 -7.51
N THR A 216 7.03 6.90 -7.71
CA THR A 216 7.29 5.84 -6.74
C THR A 216 8.41 4.88 -7.14
N ARG A 217 9.15 5.16 -8.22
CA ARG A 217 10.23 4.30 -8.77
C ARG A 217 11.44 5.13 -9.27
N PRO A 218 12.44 5.42 -8.41
CA PRO A 218 12.48 5.22 -6.96
C PRO A 218 11.63 6.25 -6.20
N LEU A 219 11.09 5.86 -5.05
CA LEU A 219 10.42 6.80 -4.14
C LEU A 219 11.48 7.49 -3.27
N VAL A 220 11.95 8.67 -3.68
CA VAL A 220 12.88 9.48 -2.89
C VAL A 220 12.09 10.45 -2.04
N MET A 221 12.21 10.36 -0.71
CA MET A 221 11.49 11.21 0.23
C MET A 221 12.35 12.36 0.74
N SER A 222 11.75 13.56 0.78
CA SER A 222 12.30 14.72 1.48
C SER A 222 12.29 14.53 3.00
N GLY A 223 13.07 15.33 3.73
CA GLY A 223 13.05 15.32 5.20
C GLY A 223 11.66 15.62 5.78
N ALA A 224 10.92 16.54 5.14
CA ALA A 224 9.54 16.86 5.51
C ALA A 224 8.57 15.70 5.22
N GLY A 225 8.74 14.99 4.10
CA GLY A 225 7.95 13.81 3.78
C GLY A 225 8.15 12.68 4.80
N LYS A 226 9.40 12.44 5.22
CA LYS A 226 9.72 11.47 6.29
C LYS A 226 9.13 11.89 7.63
N ALA A 227 9.23 13.17 7.99
CA ALA A 227 8.63 13.70 9.23
C ALA A 227 7.10 13.51 9.24
N LEU A 228 6.44 13.74 8.10
CA LEU A 228 5.00 13.53 7.98
C LEU A 228 4.64 12.04 8.08
N LEU A 229 5.44 11.15 7.47
CA LEU A 229 5.25 9.71 7.61
C LEU A 229 5.42 9.24 9.07
N THR A 230 6.40 9.78 9.79
CA THR A 230 6.54 9.50 11.23
C THR A 230 5.36 10.03 12.03
N LEU A 231 4.81 11.20 11.65
CA LEU A 231 3.60 11.74 12.27
C LEU A 231 2.41 10.78 12.08
N PHE A 232 2.26 10.15 10.92
CA PHE A 232 1.22 9.15 10.70
C PHE A 232 1.38 7.96 11.66
N LEU A 233 2.59 7.45 11.84
CA LEU A 233 2.82 6.36 12.79
C LEU A 233 2.47 6.77 14.23
N ILE A 234 2.88 7.96 14.66
CA ILE A 234 2.61 8.46 16.02
C ILE A 234 1.11 8.62 16.25
N ILE A 235 0.40 9.25 15.30
CA ILE A 235 -1.05 9.44 15.38
C ILE A 235 -1.77 8.09 15.30
N GLY A 236 -1.27 7.17 14.49
CA GLY A 236 -1.81 5.82 14.41
C GLY A 236 -1.77 5.10 15.75
N VAL A 237 -0.64 5.22 16.47
CA VAL A 237 -0.50 4.67 17.82
C VAL A 237 -1.47 5.35 18.79
N ALA A 238 -1.56 6.68 18.76
CA ALA A 238 -2.48 7.42 19.63
C ALA A 238 -3.95 7.04 19.40
N THR A 239 -4.35 6.84 18.13
CA THR A 239 -5.72 6.44 17.76
C THR A 239 -6.03 5.03 18.23
N ASP A 240 -5.08 4.10 18.09
CA ASP A 240 -5.23 2.71 18.52
C ASP A 240 -5.36 2.58 20.05
N ILE A 241 -4.53 3.32 20.80
CA ILE A 241 -4.61 3.40 22.27
C ILE A 241 -5.96 3.98 22.71
N THR A 242 -6.41 5.07 22.06
CA THR A 242 -7.68 5.72 22.41
C THR A 242 -8.86 4.78 22.19
N THR A 243 -8.88 4.08 21.05
CA THR A 243 -9.96 3.12 20.71
C THR A 243 -9.97 1.95 21.69
N SER A 244 -8.79 1.42 22.06
CA SER A 244 -8.63 0.35 23.03
C SER A 244 -9.15 0.77 24.41
N ALA A 245 -8.78 1.96 24.90
CA ALA A 245 -9.26 2.49 26.17
C ALA A 245 -10.79 2.63 26.17
N THR A 246 -11.37 3.23 25.12
CA THR A 246 -12.82 3.45 25.02
C THR A 246 -13.61 2.13 25.06
N THR A 247 -13.08 1.09 24.45
CA THR A 247 -13.71 -0.25 24.44
C THR A 247 -13.71 -0.87 25.84
N THR A 248 -12.58 -0.78 26.57
CA THR A 248 -12.46 -1.30 27.94
C THR A 248 -13.36 -0.55 28.93
N TRP A 249 -13.47 0.77 28.82
CA TRP A 249 -14.37 1.57 29.67
C TRP A 249 -15.85 1.20 29.46
N THR A 250 -16.22 0.87 28.21
CA THR A 250 -17.61 0.50 27.89
C THR A 250 -17.97 -0.87 28.45
N SER A 251 -17.07 -1.86 28.39
CA SER A 251 -17.31 -3.19 28.98
C SER A 251 -17.44 -3.16 30.50
N ASP A 252 -16.64 -2.34 31.18
CA ASP A 252 -16.65 -2.24 32.65
C ASP A 252 -17.90 -1.52 33.20
N THR A 253 -18.63 -0.81 32.34
CA THR A 253 -19.88 -0.13 32.72
C THR A 253 -21.11 -1.02 32.49
N THR A 254 -21.04 -1.97 31.55
CA THR A 254 -22.15 -2.87 31.19
C THR A 254 -22.29 -4.09 32.10
N ASP A 255 -21.25 -4.48 32.84
CA ASP A 255 -21.27 -5.64 33.74
C ASP A 255 -21.81 -5.30 35.15
N ASN A 256 -22.33 -4.08 35.35
CA ASN A 256 -22.71 -3.54 36.65
C ASN A 256 -24.24 -3.51 36.88
N TRP A 257 -25.03 -4.26 36.12
CA TRP A 257 -26.49 -4.32 36.22
C TRP A 257 -27.03 -5.75 36.31
#